data_AF-A0A2G5RDF5-F1
#
_entry.id   AF-A0A2G5RDF5-F1
#
_cell.length_a   1.000
_cell.length_b   1.000
_cell.length_c   1.000
_cell.angle_alpha   90.00
_cell.angle_beta   90.00
_cell.angle_gamma   90.00
#
_symmetry.space_group_name_H-M   'P 1'
#
loop_
_entity.id
_entity.type
_entity.pdbx_description
1 polymer ?
#
loop_
_entity_poly.entity_id
_entity_poly.type
_entity_poly.pdbx_seq_one_letter_code
_entity_poly.pdbx_strand_id
1 'polypeptide(L)'
;MVHRRSGRRFGPWRGEQMARWKRRGGKGAALVVSLAAHAAAVAVLLAAHVTPAPPEPPSVLVSLVDPPPPPPPPPPPPAPHEAPKSPVKAPKKPPSPEKPKDTARAAPRSPLRATKAPIPKDVTPLPASSKPAPSRVMGLGEAELMGAATAGSGAGGGGGGAGCDMVRLLQEGLRKNPRARASLMRAHAATVSAGRAPLVWSGDWVRTDGEEGDGLSGLREMIMMEVAFAPAACRAEPMRGLVLISLNDGPGGARFALGGGHWRWSDLLFAKGARRGG
;
A
#
# COMPACT_ATOMS: atom_id res chain seq x y z
N MET A 1 -68.52 51.87 -60.76
CA MET A 1 -67.19 51.86 -60.13
C MET A 1 -67.22 50.79 -59.04
N VAL A 2 -66.85 49.51 -59.22
CA VAL A 2 -65.64 48.87 -59.76
C VAL A 2 -64.35 49.42 -59.16
N HIS A 3 -63.83 48.77 -58.11
CA HIS A 3 -62.60 47.99 -58.24
C HIS A 3 -62.34 47.05 -57.04
N ARG A 4 -62.39 45.75 -57.33
CA ARG A 4 -61.67 44.70 -56.59
C ARG A 4 -60.16 45.00 -56.65
N ARG A 5 -59.44 44.81 -55.54
CA ARG A 5 -57.98 44.63 -55.53
C ARG A 5 -57.62 43.22 -55.09
N SER A 6 -56.91 42.55 -55.98
CA SER A 6 -56.34 41.21 -55.91
C SER A 6 -54.81 41.29 -55.82
N GLY A 7 -54.20 40.33 -55.09
CA GLY A 7 -52.78 39.96 -55.18
C GLY A 7 -51.90 40.58 -54.08
N ARG A 8 -50.87 39.93 -53.52
CA ARG A 8 -50.15 38.70 -53.87
C ARG A 8 -49.58 38.09 -52.58
N ARG A 9 -49.64 36.75 -52.44
CA ARG A 9 -48.90 35.99 -51.44
C ARG A 9 -47.44 35.86 -51.90
N PHE A 10 -46.50 36.46 -51.19
CA PHE A 10 -45.06 36.18 -51.33
C PHE A 10 -44.70 35.02 -50.38
N GLY A 11 -44.18 33.93 -50.94
CA GLY A 11 -43.80 32.72 -50.20
C GLY A 11 -42.44 32.84 -49.50
N PRO A 12 -42.19 32.06 -48.43
CA PRO A 12 -40.90 31.97 -47.77
C PRO A 12 -40.09 30.81 -48.38
N TRP A 13 -39.35 31.05 -49.46
CA TRP A 13 -38.42 30.05 -50.02
C TRP A 13 -37.10 30.73 -50.40
N ARG A 14 -36.24 30.98 -49.40
CA ARG A 14 -34.81 31.25 -49.66
C ARG A 14 -33.87 31.13 -48.43
N GLY A 15 -34.37 30.82 -47.24
CA GLY A 15 -33.55 30.70 -46.02
C GLY A 15 -33.03 29.30 -45.69
N GLU A 16 -33.70 28.23 -46.14
CA GLU A 16 -33.43 26.87 -45.64
C GLU A 16 -32.37 26.08 -46.44
N GLN A 17 -31.98 26.54 -47.64
CA GLN A 17 -30.97 25.81 -48.43
C GLN A 17 -29.53 26.07 -47.97
N MET A 18 -29.23 27.26 -47.41
CA MET A 18 -27.87 27.62 -46.98
C MET A 18 -27.44 26.93 -45.66
N ALA A 19 -28.37 26.59 -44.78
CA ALA A 19 -28.05 25.95 -43.48
C ALA A 19 -27.70 24.45 -43.60
N ARG A 20 -28.04 23.80 -44.73
CA ARG A 20 -27.72 22.38 -44.98
C ARG A 20 -26.31 22.17 -45.55
N TRP A 21 -25.75 23.14 -46.27
CA TRP A 21 -24.39 23.03 -46.84
C TRP A 21 -23.28 23.14 -45.77
N LYS A 22 -23.46 24.01 -44.77
CA LYS A 22 -22.46 24.18 -43.68
C LYS A 22 -22.28 22.94 -42.78
N ARG A 23 -23.28 22.05 -42.71
CA ARG A 23 -23.22 20.83 -41.85
C ARG A 23 -22.58 19.61 -42.51
N ARG A 24 -22.36 19.61 -43.83
CA ARG A 24 -21.65 18.51 -44.52
C ARG A 24 -20.13 18.70 -44.57
N GLY A 25 -19.63 19.94 -44.57
CA GLY A 25 -18.17 20.21 -44.56
C GLY A 25 -17.47 19.96 -43.22
N GLY A 26 -18.18 20.08 -42.10
CA GLY A 26 -17.57 19.95 -40.76
C GLY A 26 -17.17 18.53 -40.36
N LYS A 27 -17.84 17.50 -40.88
CA LYS A 27 -17.55 16.10 -40.54
C LYS A 27 -16.24 15.61 -41.16
N GLY A 28 -15.91 16.07 -42.37
CA GLY A 28 -14.64 15.76 -43.03
C GLY A 28 -13.45 16.38 -42.31
N ALA A 29 -13.58 17.65 -41.90
CA ALA A 29 -12.52 18.36 -41.16
C ALA A 29 -12.20 17.69 -39.81
N ALA A 30 -13.23 17.26 -39.06
CA ALA A 30 -13.02 16.58 -37.77
C ALA A 30 -12.27 15.25 -37.91
N LEU A 31 -12.55 14.48 -38.97
CA LEU A 31 -11.88 13.20 -39.23
C LEU A 31 -10.41 13.39 -39.60
N VAL A 32 -10.10 14.41 -40.41
CA VAL A 32 -8.70 14.76 -40.76
C VAL A 32 -7.91 15.21 -39.54
N VAL A 33 -8.49 16.07 -38.69
CA VAL A 33 -7.83 16.53 -37.46
C VAL A 33 -7.57 15.36 -36.50
N SER A 34 -8.54 14.45 -36.36
CA SER A 34 -8.38 13.26 -35.53
C SER A 34 -7.26 12.35 -36.04
N LEU A 35 -7.22 12.07 -37.35
CA LEU A 35 -6.15 11.26 -37.96
C LEU A 35 -4.77 11.92 -37.80
N ALA A 36 -4.68 13.24 -38.01
CA ALA A 36 -3.44 13.97 -37.82
C ALA A 36 -2.95 13.93 -36.35
N ALA A 37 -3.86 14.06 -35.38
CA ALA A 37 -3.52 13.96 -33.97
C ALA A 37 -3.00 12.57 -33.59
N HIS A 38 -3.62 11.50 -34.09
CA HIS A 38 -3.14 10.14 -33.85
C HIS A 38 -1.79 9.87 -34.51
N ALA A 39 -1.59 10.34 -35.75
CA ALA A 39 -0.31 10.21 -36.43
C ALA A 39 0.82 10.94 -35.68
N ALA A 40 0.53 12.15 -35.15
CA ALA A 40 1.48 12.89 -34.32
C ALA A 40 1.81 12.15 -33.01
N ALA A 41 0.81 11.58 -32.33
CA ALA A 41 1.02 10.79 -31.13
C ALA A 41 1.90 9.56 -31.37
N VAL A 42 1.67 8.84 -32.48
CA VAL A 42 2.51 7.69 -32.89
C VAL A 42 3.93 8.15 -33.20
N ALA A 43 4.11 9.27 -33.91
CA ALA A 43 5.43 9.81 -34.21
C ALA A 43 6.23 10.17 -32.94
N VAL A 44 5.57 10.76 -31.93
CA VAL A 44 6.19 11.05 -30.62
C VAL A 44 6.61 9.77 -29.91
N LEU A 45 5.77 8.74 -29.92
CA LEU A 45 6.11 7.45 -29.30
C LEU A 45 7.29 6.76 -29.99
N LEU A 46 7.38 6.86 -31.32
CA LEU A 46 8.50 6.29 -32.08
C LEU A 46 9.80 7.09 -31.91
N ALA A 47 9.71 8.41 -31.72
CA ALA A 47 10.86 9.28 -31.51
C ALA A 47 11.38 9.27 -30.06
N ALA A 48 10.55 8.87 -29.09
CA ALA A 48 10.95 8.73 -27.70
C ALA A 48 11.82 7.48 -27.51
N HIS A 49 13.12 7.59 -27.80
CA HIS A 49 14.10 6.58 -27.44
C HIS A 49 14.24 6.55 -25.90
N VAL A 50 13.80 5.45 -25.28
CA VAL A 50 14.00 5.23 -23.84
C VAL A 50 15.49 5.00 -23.62
N THR A 51 16.17 5.97 -23.03
CA THR A 51 17.54 5.78 -22.56
C THR A 51 17.52 4.68 -21.48
N PRO A 52 18.21 3.55 -21.67
CA PRO A 52 18.25 2.51 -20.65
C PRO A 52 18.87 3.08 -19.38
N ALA A 53 18.26 2.75 -18.23
CA ALA A 53 18.80 3.15 -16.94
C ALA A 53 20.25 2.60 -16.78
N PRO A 54 21.17 3.38 -16.19
CA PRO A 54 22.51 2.88 -15.89
C PRO A 54 22.44 1.58 -15.08
N PRO A 55 23.35 0.61 -15.33
CA PRO A 55 23.39 -0.63 -14.57
C PRO A 55 23.60 -0.35 -13.08
N GLU A 56 22.79 -1.01 -12.25
CA GLU A 56 22.85 -0.88 -10.79
C GLU A 56 24.19 -1.45 -10.27
N PRO A 57 24.90 -0.75 -9.35
CA PRO A 57 26.18 -1.23 -8.86
C PRO A 57 26.00 -2.55 -8.08
N PRO A 58 26.96 -3.49 -8.19
CA PRO A 58 26.86 -4.76 -7.49
C PRO A 58 26.84 -4.55 -5.97
N SER A 59 25.91 -5.23 -5.28
CA SER A 59 25.80 -5.18 -3.83
C SER A 59 27.06 -5.73 -3.16
N VAL A 60 27.76 -4.89 -2.38
CA VAL A 60 28.93 -5.30 -1.59
C VAL A 60 28.43 -6.10 -0.38
N LEU A 61 28.69 -7.40 -0.37
CA LEU A 61 28.40 -8.27 0.77
C LEU A 61 29.52 -8.15 1.80
N VAL A 62 29.22 -7.61 2.98
CA VAL A 62 30.13 -7.59 4.13
C VAL A 62 29.82 -8.81 5.00
N SER A 63 30.71 -9.80 5.00
CA SER A 63 30.64 -10.94 5.91
C SER A 63 31.40 -10.60 7.19
N LEU A 64 30.71 -10.62 8.34
CA LEU A 64 31.37 -10.53 9.64
C LEU A 64 31.93 -11.93 9.97
N VAL A 65 33.26 -12.04 10.00
CA VAL A 65 33.95 -13.24 10.46
C VAL A 65 34.00 -13.19 11.99
N ASP A 66 33.45 -14.20 12.65
CA ASP A 66 33.59 -14.37 14.10
C ASP A 66 35.06 -14.69 14.46
N PRO A 67 35.64 -14.00 15.45
CA PRO A 67 37.00 -14.28 15.89
C PRO A 67 37.09 -15.70 16.50
N PRO A 68 38.24 -16.37 16.35
CA PRO A 68 38.45 -17.69 16.94
C PRO A 68 38.28 -17.63 18.48
N PRO A 69 37.73 -18.71 19.09
CA PRO A 69 37.54 -18.75 20.53
C PRO A 69 38.88 -18.60 21.27
N PRO A 70 38.90 -17.92 22.44
CA PRO A 70 40.11 -17.76 23.22
C PRO A 70 40.66 -19.12 23.66
N PRO A 71 41.99 -19.27 23.79
CA PRO A 71 42.59 -20.51 24.25
C PRO A 71 42.09 -20.87 25.65
N PRO A 72 41.99 -22.17 25.97
CA PRO A 72 41.57 -22.62 27.29
C PRO A 72 42.52 -22.09 28.36
N PRO A 73 41.99 -21.74 29.55
CA PRO A 73 42.82 -21.26 30.64
C PRO A 73 43.83 -22.34 31.08
N PRO A 74 45.05 -21.95 31.50
CA PRO A 74 46.03 -22.88 32.01
C PRO A 74 45.48 -23.61 33.25
N PRO A 75 45.87 -24.88 33.48
CA PRO A 75 45.44 -25.63 34.65
C PRO A 75 45.85 -24.90 35.93
N PRO A 76 44.99 -24.90 36.97
CA PRO A 76 45.32 -24.28 38.24
C PRO A 76 46.53 -24.98 38.87
N PRO A 77 47.46 -24.23 39.49
CA PRO A 77 48.59 -24.81 40.19
C PRO A 77 48.10 -25.69 41.35
N PRO A 78 48.84 -26.77 41.70
CA PRO A 78 48.51 -27.61 42.84
C PRO A 78 48.42 -26.78 44.12
N ALA A 79 47.37 -27.02 44.91
CA ALA A 79 47.17 -26.36 46.20
C ALA A 79 48.38 -26.60 47.12
N PRO A 80 49.02 -25.55 47.66
CA PRO A 80 50.05 -25.70 48.68
C PRO A 80 49.45 -26.25 49.99
N HIS A 81 50.19 -27.19 50.59
CA HIS A 81 49.89 -27.84 51.86
C HIS A 81 49.64 -26.83 53.01
N GLU A 82 48.69 -27.19 53.88
CA GLU A 82 48.38 -26.48 55.12
C GLU A 82 49.56 -26.46 56.11
N ALA A 83 49.91 -25.28 56.62
CA ALA A 83 50.57 -25.04 57.90
C ALA A 83 50.34 -23.56 58.32
N PRO A 84 50.44 -23.16 59.61
CA PRO A 84 49.32 -22.59 60.35
C PRO A 84 49.30 -21.06 60.52
N LYS A 85 48.11 -20.58 60.89
CA LYS A 85 47.71 -19.19 61.19
C LYS A 85 48.69 -18.44 62.11
N SER A 86 48.96 -17.17 61.77
CA SER A 86 49.32 -16.13 62.74
C SER A 86 48.74 -14.77 62.30
N PRO A 87 48.14 -13.97 63.20
CA PRO A 87 47.46 -12.73 62.84
C PRO A 87 48.26 -11.49 63.28
N VAL A 88 48.66 -10.60 62.37
CA VAL A 88 49.15 -9.26 62.78
C VAL A 88 48.79 -8.15 61.76
N LYS A 89 47.91 -7.26 62.24
CA LYS A 89 47.76 -5.80 62.05
C LYS A 89 48.05 -5.13 60.68
N ALA A 90 47.07 -4.33 60.26
CA ALA A 90 47.15 -3.30 59.21
C ALA A 90 48.13 -2.15 59.57
N PRO A 91 48.70 -1.45 58.57
CA PRO A 91 48.26 -0.06 58.37
C PRO A 91 48.24 0.49 56.92
N LYS A 92 47.17 1.26 56.65
CA LYS A 92 47.02 2.53 55.90
C LYS A 92 47.88 2.80 54.65
N LYS A 93 47.19 2.92 53.49
CA LYS A 93 47.71 3.58 52.26
C LYS A 93 47.30 5.07 52.24
N PRO A 94 48.17 6.01 51.81
CA PRO A 94 47.88 7.45 51.73
C PRO A 94 46.98 7.84 50.54
N PRO A 95 46.36 9.04 50.56
CA PRO A 95 45.32 9.46 49.61
C PRO A 95 45.87 10.23 48.39
N SER A 96 44.94 10.47 47.45
CA SER A 96 44.82 11.60 46.49
C SER A 96 44.80 11.14 45.01
N PRO A 97 44.17 11.88 44.05
CA PRO A 97 43.36 13.10 44.16
C PRO A 97 41.98 13.03 43.48
N GLU A 98 41.05 13.86 43.97
CA GLU A 98 39.80 14.23 43.32
C GLU A 98 40.01 14.98 42.00
N LYS A 99 39.09 14.75 41.05
CA LYS A 99 38.77 15.65 39.92
C LYS A 99 37.29 15.45 39.52
N PRO A 100 36.67 16.44 38.84
CA PRO A 100 35.67 17.32 39.47
C PRO A 100 34.21 16.96 39.16
N LYS A 101 33.30 17.44 40.01
CA LYS A 101 31.84 17.41 39.83
C LYS A 101 31.42 18.27 38.63
N ASP A 102 30.98 17.64 37.56
CA ASP A 102 30.08 18.27 36.60
C ASP A 102 28.63 17.87 36.89
N THR A 103 27.85 18.89 37.22
CA THR A 103 26.44 18.81 37.59
C THR A 103 25.57 18.76 36.34
N ALA A 104 25.39 17.57 35.78
CA ALA A 104 24.33 17.34 34.80
C ALA A 104 22.99 17.13 35.53
N ARG A 105 22.20 18.21 35.51
CA ARG A 105 20.80 18.30 35.95
C ARG A 105 19.98 17.08 35.50
N ALA A 106 19.61 16.21 36.45
CA ALA A 106 18.75 15.07 36.18
C ALA A 106 17.35 15.53 35.75
N ALA A 107 16.92 15.12 34.56
CA ALA A 107 15.51 15.18 34.18
C ALA A 107 14.69 14.31 35.15
N PRO A 108 13.49 14.75 35.58
CA PRO A 108 12.66 13.97 36.50
C PRO A 108 12.28 12.62 35.85
N ARG A 109 12.76 11.52 36.44
CA ARG A 109 12.36 10.16 36.06
C ARG A 109 10.89 9.97 36.45
N SER A 110 10.05 9.67 35.46
CA SER A 110 8.64 9.28 35.65
C SER A 110 8.53 8.12 36.66
N PRO A 111 7.61 8.17 37.64
CA PRO A 111 7.49 7.17 38.70
C PRO A 111 6.70 5.91 38.27
N LEU A 112 6.56 5.64 36.97
CA LEU A 112 5.90 4.43 36.47
C LEU A 112 6.91 3.31 36.23
N ARG A 113 7.72 2.98 37.25
CA ARG A 113 8.40 1.69 37.29
C ARG A 113 7.41 0.71 37.89
N ALA A 114 6.64 0.05 37.03
CA ALA A 114 5.82 -1.09 37.41
C ALA A 114 6.68 -2.06 38.24
N THR A 115 6.32 -2.23 39.50
CA THR A 115 6.85 -3.30 40.34
C THR A 115 6.50 -4.60 39.64
N LYS A 116 7.52 -5.31 39.17
CA LYS A 116 7.34 -6.63 38.56
C LYS A 116 6.97 -7.57 39.72
N ALA A 117 5.67 -7.70 39.98
CA ALA A 117 5.17 -8.73 40.88
C ALA A 117 5.73 -10.09 40.39
N PRO A 118 6.23 -10.96 41.29
CA PRO A 118 6.64 -12.29 40.91
C PRO A 118 5.47 -12.98 40.22
N ILE A 119 5.70 -13.47 39.00
CA ILE A 119 4.72 -14.25 38.25
C ILE A 119 4.32 -15.44 39.13
N PRO A 120 3.04 -15.67 39.43
CA PRO A 120 2.60 -16.84 40.18
C PRO A 120 3.16 -18.11 39.54
N LYS A 121 3.81 -18.96 40.33
CA LYS A 121 4.49 -20.17 39.82
C LYS A 121 3.51 -21.25 39.33
N ASP A 122 2.22 -21.07 39.58
CA ASP A 122 1.17 -22.05 39.33
C ASP A 122 0.21 -21.62 38.21
N VAL A 123 0.73 -20.99 37.15
CA VAL A 123 -0.03 -20.80 35.91
C VAL A 123 0.34 -21.90 34.94
N THR A 124 -0.53 -22.89 34.78
CA THR A 124 -0.44 -23.85 33.67
C THR A 124 -0.43 -23.04 32.37
N PRO A 125 0.67 -23.06 31.59
CA PRO A 125 0.69 -22.35 30.32
C PRO A 125 -0.39 -22.94 29.44
N LEU A 126 -1.35 -22.11 29.00
CA LEU A 126 -2.24 -22.52 27.92
C LEU A 126 -1.35 -22.89 26.73
N PRO A 127 -1.52 -24.09 26.13
CA PRO A 127 -0.73 -24.46 24.98
C PRO A 127 -0.96 -23.41 23.89
N ALA A 128 0.10 -22.68 23.53
CA ALA A 128 0.06 -21.83 22.35
C ALA A 128 -0.21 -22.76 21.16
N SER A 129 -1.34 -22.55 20.47
CA SER A 129 -1.62 -23.27 19.23
C SER A 129 -0.41 -23.13 18.31
N SER A 130 0.04 -24.26 17.77
CA SER A 130 1.13 -24.29 16.80
C SER A 130 0.88 -23.23 15.74
N LYS A 131 1.84 -22.32 15.56
CA LYS A 131 1.77 -21.25 14.55
C LYS A 131 1.48 -21.91 13.20
N PRO A 132 0.30 -21.71 12.60
CA PRO A 132 -0.02 -22.34 11.33
C PRO A 132 1.02 -21.92 10.30
N ALA A 133 1.37 -22.82 9.38
CA ALA A 133 2.18 -22.45 8.23
C ALA A 133 1.51 -21.23 7.54
N PRO A 134 2.29 -20.26 7.04
CA PRO A 134 1.70 -19.07 6.41
C PRO A 134 0.80 -19.50 5.26
N SER A 135 -0.51 -19.28 5.42
CA SER A 135 -1.46 -19.51 4.34
C SER A 135 -1.15 -18.55 3.18
N ARG A 136 -1.31 -19.06 1.95
CA ARG A 136 -0.86 -18.35 0.76
C ARG A 136 -1.81 -17.19 0.47
N VAL A 137 -1.32 -15.97 0.60
CA VAL A 137 -1.97 -14.83 -0.06
C VAL A 137 -2.03 -15.15 -1.55
N MET A 138 -3.24 -15.21 -2.11
CA MET A 138 -3.42 -15.41 -3.55
C MET A 138 -2.82 -14.20 -4.26
N GLY A 139 -1.65 -14.37 -4.85
CA GLY A 139 -1.06 -13.38 -5.73
C GLY A 139 -1.75 -13.40 -7.09
N LEU A 140 -1.77 -12.29 -7.80
CA LEU A 140 -2.14 -12.16 -9.20
C LEU A 140 -0.91 -11.75 -10.00
N GLY A 141 -0.59 -12.47 -11.07
CA GLY A 141 0.48 -12.12 -12.00
C GLY A 141 0.08 -10.99 -12.94
N GLU A 142 1.04 -10.44 -13.69
CA GLU A 142 0.77 -9.31 -14.59
C GLU A 142 -0.31 -9.60 -15.63
N ALA A 143 -0.33 -10.83 -16.18
CA ALA A 143 -1.35 -11.23 -17.15
C ALA A 143 -2.77 -11.21 -16.56
N GLU A 144 -2.93 -11.57 -15.28
CA GLU A 144 -4.22 -11.55 -14.59
C GLU A 144 -4.65 -10.11 -14.24
N LEU A 145 -3.68 -9.20 -14.10
CA LEU A 145 -3.92 -7.78 -13.86
C LEU A 145 -4.09 -6.96 -15.14
N MET A 146 -3.89 -7.56 -16.33
CA MET A 146 -4.14 -6.88 -17.60
C MET A 146 -5.63 -6.50 -17.69
N GLY A 147 -5.89 -5.20 -17.85
CA GLY A 147 -7.25 -4.65 -17.86
C GLY A 147 -7.83 -4.35 -16.49
N ALA A 148 -7.07 -4.52 -15.40
CA ALA A 148 -7.47 -4.02 -14.09
C ALA A 148 -7.61 -2.49 -14.12
N ALA A 149 -8.69 -1.97 -13.56
CA ALA A 149 -8.90 -0.54 -13.45
C ALA A 149 -7.88 0.07 -12.47
N THR A 150 -7.30 1.21 -12.84
CA THR A 150 -6.37 2.01 -12.02
C THR A 150 -6.85 3.46 -11.93
N ALA A 151 -6.33 4.25 -10.98
CA ALA A 151 -6.70 5.66 -10.88
C ALA A 151 -6.44 6.41 -12.20
N GLY A 152 -7.38 7.29 -12.57
CA GLY A 152 -7.27 8.06 -13.81
C GLY A 152 -7.48 7.27 -15.10
N SER A 153 -7.75 5.95 -15.03
CA SER A 153 -8.17 5.16 -16.19
C SER A 153 -9.56 5.59 -16.65
N GLY A 154 -9.64 6.67 -17.42
CA GLY A 154 -10.88 7.15 -18.02
C GLY A 154 -11.48 6.08 -18.95
N ALA A 155 -12.74 5.72 -18.69
CA ALA A 155 -13.68 5.05 -19.59
C ALA A 155 -13.22 3.79 -20.37
N GLY A 156 -12.12 3.13 -20.00
CA GLY A 156 -11.61 1.91 -20.64
C GLY A 156 -11.93 0.60 -19.91
N GLY A 157 -12.72 0.67 -18.84
CA GLY A 157 -13.04 -0.46 -17.97
C GLY A 157 -14.43 -0.31 -17.35
N GLY A 158 -15.40 0.14 -18.14
CA GLY A 158 -16.78 -0.18 -17.90
C GLY A 158 -17.43 0.27 -16.59
N GLY A 159 -17.34 1.55 -16.23
CA GLY A 159 -18.19 2.17 -15.21
C GLY A 159 -17.46 3.29 -14.49
N GLY A 160 -17.77 4.53 -14.82
CA GLY A 160 -17.36 5.69 -14.03
C GLY A 160 -17.55 7.00 -14.76
N GLY A 161 -18.72 7.61 -14.54
CA GLY A 161 -18.98 8.99 -14.90
C GLY A 161 -17.95 9.92 -14.25
N ALA A 162 -17.67 11.04 -14.88
CA ALA A 162 -16.62 12.01 -14.56
C ALA A 162 -16.67 12.65 -13.13
N GLY A 163 -17.35 12.05 -12.15
CA GLY A 163 -17.52 12.57 -10.79
C GLY A 163 -17.03 11.67 -9.63
N CYS A 164 -16.76 10.38 -9.83
CA CYS A 164 -16.36 9.47 -8.74
C CYS A 164 -15.15 8.60 -9.14
N ASP A 165 -13.94 9.09 -8.90
CA ASP A 165 -12.73 8.26 -9.04
C ASP A 165 -12.40 7.62 -7.69
N MET A 166 -13.17 6.60 -7.32
CA MET A 166 -12.99 5.87 -6.05
C MET A 166 -11.63 5.19 -5.94
N VAL A 167 -11.06 4.77 -7.07
CA VAL A 167 -9.73 4.18 -7.13
C VAL A 167 -8.70 5.20 -6.64
N ARG A 168 -8.77 6.44 -7.15
CA ARG A 168 -7.90 7.54 -6.71
C ARG A 168 -8.17 7.96 -5.27
N LEU A 169 -9.43 8.05 -4.85
CA LEU A 169 -9.77 8.39 -3.46
C LEU A 169 -9.19 7.36 -2.48
N LEU A 170 -9.35 6.07 -2.77
CA LEU A 170 -8.83 5.00 -1.94
C LEU A 170 -7.29 4.98 -1.95
N GLN A 171 -6.66 5.14 -3.10
CA GLN A 171 -5.20 5.24 -3.18
C GLN A 171 -4.65 6.38 -2.34
N GLU A 172 -5.26 7.57 -2.44
CA GLU A 172 -4.83 8.76 -1.70
C GLU A 172 -5.02 8.60 -0.19
N GLY A 173 -6.17 8.07 0.24
CA GLY A 173 -6.45 7.81 1.66
C GLY A 173 -5.46 6.80 2.26
N LEU A 174 -5.22 5.69 1.55
CA LEU A 174 -4.27 4.67 2.01
C LEU A 174 -2.81 5.14 1.99
N ARG A 175 -2.42 5.98 1.03
CA ARG A 175 -1.06 6.59 0.99
C ARG A 175 -0.81 7.47 2.21
N LYS A 176 -1.82 8.21 2.67
CA LYS A 176 -1.73 9.06 3.88
C LYS A 176 -1.65 8.25 5.18
N ASN A 177 -2.09 6.99 5.17
CA ASN A 177 -2.13 6.17 6.37
C ASN A 177 -0.87 5.30 6.54
N PRO A 178 -0.01 5.55 7.54
CA PRO A 178 1.22 4.77 7.75
C PRO A 178 0.95 3.31 8.12
N ARG A 179 -0.15 3.01 8.83
CA ARG A 179 -0.54 1.65 9.21
C ARG A 179 -1.01 0.85 8.01
N ALA A 180 -1.77 1.47 7.11
CA ALA A 180 -2.17 0.86 5.84
C ALA A 180 -0.95 0.54 4.97
N ARG A 181 -0.03 1.50 4.82
CA ARG A 181 1.23 1.30 4.10
C ARG A 181 2.05 0.14 4.67
N ALA A 182 2.25 0.09 5.99
CA ALA A 182 3.00 -0.99 6.64
C ALA A 182 2.35 -2.37 6.45
N SER A 183 1.01 -2.43 6.57
CA SER A 183 0.26 -3.68 6.37
C SER A 183 0.37 -4.17 4.93
N LEU A 184 0.21 -3.25 3.96
CA LEU A 184 0.36 -3.62 2.55
C LEU A 184 1.79 -4.03 2.21
N MET A 185 2.82 -3.34 2.71
CA MET A 185 4.20 -3.72 2.45
C MET A 185 4.49 -5.15 2.94
N ARG A 186 3.96 -5.54 4.10
CA ARG A 186 4.07 -6.92 4.60
C ARG A 186 3.33 -7.92 3.70
N ALA A 187 2.09 -7.63 3.31
CA ALA A 187 1.32 -8.48 2.43
C ALA A 187 1.94 -8.61 1.03
N HIS A 188 2.44 -7.49 0.49
CA HIS A 188 3.14 -7.43 -0.78
C HIS A 188 4.46 -8.20 -0.72
N ALA A 189 5.25 -8.08 0.36
CA ALA A 189 6.47 -8.86 0.55
C ALA A 189 6.22 -10.39 0.50
N ALA A 190 5.05 -10.84 0.97
CA ALA A 190 4.66 -12.25 0.90
C ALA A 190 4.36 -12.75 -0.52
N THR A 191 4.07 -11.86 -1.48
CA THR A 191 3.72 -12.24 -2.87
C THR A 191 4.70 -11.70 -3.93
N VAL A 192 5.53 -10.71 -3.59
CA VAL A 192 6.41 -10.00 -4.52
C VAL A 192 7.59 -10.85 -5.00
N SER A 193 8.06 -11.81 -4.18
CA SER A 193 9.09 -12.77 -4.62
C SER A 193 8.65 -13.61 -5.82
N ALA A 194 7.34 -13.71 -6.06
CA ALA A 194 6.74 -14.34 -7.23
C ALA A 194 6.33 -13.33 -8.33
N GLY A 195 6.61 -12.03 -8.15
CA GLY A 195 6.17 -10.96 -9.07
C GLY A 195 4.66 -10.70 -9.04
N ARG A 196 3.96 -11.08 -7.96
CA ARG A 196 2.49 -11.07 -7.90
C ARG A 196 1.95 -9.99 -6.96
N ALA A 197 0.82 -9.39 -7.34
CA ALA A 197 0.06 -8.50 -6.46
C ALA A 197 -0.92 -9.31 -5.59
N PRO A 198 -0.98 -9.09 -4.27
CA PRO A 198 -1.94 -9.77 -3.42
C PRO A 198 -3.38 -9.38 -3.79
N LEU A 199 -4.25 -10.38 -3.96
CA LEU A 199 -5.70 -10.18 -4.02
C LEU A 199 -6.24 -10.10 -2.59
N VAL A 200 -6.90 -8.99 -2.25
CA VAL A 200 -7.34 -8.70 -0.87
C VAL A 200 -8.84 -8.92 -0.69
N TRP A 201 -9.62 -8.77 -1.76
CA TRP A 201 -11.06 -8.97 -1.74
C TRP A 201 -11.55 -9.42 -3.11
N SER A 202 -12.43 -10.43 -3.16
CA SER A 202 -13.13 -10.85 -4.38
C SER A 202 -14.50 -11.43 -4.00
N GLY A 203 -15.48 -10.56 -3.77
CA GLY A 203 -16.79 -10.94 -3.22
C GLY A 203 -16.77 -11.16 -1.70
N ASP A 204 -15.69 -11.72 -1.17
CA ASP A 204 -15.38 -11.80 0.25
C ASP A 204 -13.95 -11.37 0.54
N TRP A 205 -13.69 -10.97 1.78
CA TRP A 205 -12.35 -10.64 2.25
C TRP A 205 -11.47 -11.88 2.26
N VAL A 206 -10.34 -11.81 1.56
CA VAL A 206 -9.34 -12.88 1.60
C VAL A 206 -8.79 -12.93 3.02
N ARG A 207 -8.89 -14.11 3.63
CA ARG A 207 -8.39 -14.36 4.98
C ARG A 207 -7.14 -15.22 4.89
N THR A 208 -6.13 -14.86 5.64
CA THR A 208 -4.99 -15.72 5.92
C THR A 208 -5.00 -16.17 7.39
N ASP A 209 -4.66 -17.44 7.64
CA ASP A 209 -4.57 -17.96 9.00
C ASP A 209 -3.44 -17.24 9.76
N GLY A 210 -3.73 -16.76 10.98
CA GLY A 210 -2.81 -15.93 11.78
C GLY A 210 -3.04 -14.41 11.67
N GLU A 211 -4.10 -13.95 11.00
CA GLU A 211 -4.44 -12.52 10.82
C GLU A 211 -4.93 -11.77 12.07
N GLU A 212 -5.09 -12.47 13.18
CA GLU A 212 -5.45 -11.87 14.48
C GLU A 212 -4.37 -10.90 15.00
N GLY A 213 -3.21 -10.84 14.32
CA GLY A 213 -2.12 -9.91 14.61
C GLY A 213 -1.74 -8.93 13.50
N ASP A 214 -1.41 -9.37 12.27
CA ASP A 214 -0.68 -8.47 11.34
C ASP A 214 -0.50 -8.94 9.86
N GLY A 215 -1.59 -9.28 9.15
CA GLY A 215 -1.51 -9.73 7.73
C GLY A 215 -2.20 -8.82 6.72
N LEU A 216 -3.53 -8.73 6.81
CA LEU A 216 -4.38 -7.89 5.96
C LEU A 216 -5.53 -7.24 6.73
N SER A 217 -5.71 -7.58 8.01
CA SER A 217 -6.79 -7.08 8.88
C SER A 217 -6.76 -5.55 9.01
N GLY A 218 -5.59 -4.96 9.25
CA GLY A 218 -5.41 -3.51 9.30
C GLY A 218 -5.60 -2.83 7.92
N LEU A 219 -5.18 -3.48 6.83
CA LEU A 219 -5.43 -2.95 5.48
C LEU A 219 -6.92 -2.94 5.16
N ARG A 220 -7.60 -4.04 5.49
CA ARG A 220 -9.04 -4.22 5.33
C ARG A 220 -9.83 -3.19 6.14
N GLU A 221 -9.51 -3.02 7.41
CA GLU A 221 -10.12 -2.01 8.29
C GLU A 221 -10.05 -0.63 7.64
N MET A 222 -8.87 -0.27 7.14
CA MET A 222 -8.66 1.02 6.50
C MET A 222 -9.41 1.14 5.17
N ILE A 223 -9.42 0.11 4.32
CA ILE A 223 -10.20 0.12 3.08
C ILE A 223 -11.69 0.30 3.39
N MET A 224 -12.23 -0.43 4.35
CA MET A 224 -13.63 -0.29 4.76
C MET A 224 -13.91 1.12 5.26
N MET A 225 -13.00 1.73 6.02
CA MET A 225 -13.15 3.09 6.52
C MET A 225 -13.19 4.13 5.38
N GLU A 226 -12.21 4.08 4.47
CA GLU A 226 -12.14 4.98 3.32
C GLU A 226 -13.37 4.85 2.42
N VAL A 227 -13.82 3.62 2.17
CA VAL A 227 -15.04 3.36 1.42
C VAL A 227 -16.27 3.88 2.17
N ALA A 228 -16.39 3.66 3.47
CA ALA A 228 -17.54 4.08 4.27
C ALA A 228 -17.69 5.61 4.32
N PHE A 229 -16.59 6.37 4.24
CA PHE A 229 -16.62 7.82 4.22
C PHE A 229 -16.79 8.43 2.82
N ALA A 230 -16.66 7.64 1.75
CA ALA A 230 -16.88 8.13 0.39
C ALA A 230 -18.35 8.54 0.13
N PRO A 231 -18.62 9.49 -0.78
CA PRO A 231 -19.99 9.88 -1.14
C PRO A 231 -20.84 8.67 -1.56
N ALA A 232 -22.13 8.66 -1.21
CA ALA A 232 -23.02 7.53 -1.47
C ALA A 232 -23.09 7.15 -2.96
N ALA A 233 -23.08 8.14 -3.85
CA ALA A 233 -23.03 7.93 -5.30
C ALA A 233 -21.77 7.16 -5.73
N CYS A 234 -20.62 7.47 -5.13
CA CYS A 234 -19.36 6.80 -5.42
C CYS A 234 -19.33 5.38 -4.83
N ARG A 235 -19.89 5.18 -3.63
CA ARG A 235 -20.02 3.82 -3.06
C ARG A 235 -20.92 2.91 -3.90
N ALA A 236 -21.96 3.47 -4.51
CA ALA A 236 -22.91 2.74 -5.33
C ALA A 236 -22.42 2.51 -6.77
N GLU A 237 -21.26 3.04 -7.16
CA GLU A 237 -20.74 2.91 -8.51
C GLU A 237 -20.51 1.43 -8.89
N PRO A 238 -21.06 0.97 -10.02
CA PRO A 238 -20.86 -0.39 -10.49
C PRO A 238 -19.46 -0.56 -11.07
N MET A 239 -18.74 -1.53 -10.53
CA MET A 239 -17.41 -1.95 -10.94
C MET A 239 -17.45 -3.31 -11.64
N ARG A 240 -16.50 -3.51 -12.55
CA ARG A 240 -16.31 -4.76 -13.29
C ARG A 240 -14.85 -5.16 -13.26
N GLY A 241 -14.61 -6.46 -13.08
CA GLY A 241 -13.27 -7.01 -13.05
C GLY A 241 -12.46 -6.54 -11.84
N LEU A 242 -11.15 -6.57 -12.00
CA LEU A 242 -10.19 -6.21 -10.97
C LEU A 242 -9.94 -4.70 -10.96
N VAL A 243 -9.71 -4.17 -9.78
CA VAL A 243 -9.13 -2.85 -9.55
C VAL A 243 -7.76 -3.06 -8.92
N LEU A 244 -6.74 -2.41 -9.47
CA LEU A 244 -5.39 -2.43 -8.94
C LEU A 244 -5.11 -1.12 -8.19
N ILE A 245 -4.90 -1.24 -6.88
CA ILE A 245 -4.56 -0.12 -6.00
C ILE A 245 -3.04 -0.11 -5.82
N SER A 246 -2.39 1.00 -6.19
CA SER A 246 -0.95 1.21 -5.96
C SER A 246 -0.69 2.27 -4.91
N LEU A 247 0.18 1.99 -3.93
CA LEU A 247 0.60 2.98 -2.95
C LEU A 247 1.80 3.81 -3.40
N ASN A 248 2.58 3.34 -4.38
CA ASN A 248 3.69 4.09 -4.96
C ASN A 248 3.72 3.91 -6.48
N ASP A 249 4.09 4.95 -7.22
CA ASP A 249 4.06 4.93 -8.69
C ASP A 249 5.37 4.40 -9.33
N GLY A 250 6.33 3.96 -8.50
CA GLY A 250 7.59 3.38 -8.94
C GLY A 250 7.50 1.88 -9.32
N PRO A 251 8.43 1.39 -10.16
CA PRO A 251 8.51 -0.03 -10.50
C PRO A 251 8.68 -0.89 -9.24
N GLY A 252 7.92 -1.99 -9.16
CA GLY A 252 7.90 -2.86 -7.97
C GLY A 252 7.19 -2.24 -6.75
N GLY A 253 6.47 -1.13 -6.93
CA GLY A 253 5.71 -0.50 -5.86
C GLY A 253 4.67 -1.42 -5.22
N ALA A 254 4.48 -1.27 -3.91
CA ALA A 254 3.49 -2.02 -3.16
C ALA A 254 2.09 -1.74 -3.71
N ARG A 255 1.48 -2.78 -4.26
CA ARG A 255 0.15 -2.75 -4.90
C ARG A 255 -0.67 -3.96 -4.47
N PHE A 256 -1.98 -3.87 -4.58
CA PHE A 256 -2.90 -4.98 -4.32
C PHE A 256 -4.14 -4.88 -5.21
N ALA A 257 -4.81 -6.01 -5.41
CA ALA A 257 -6.01 -6.10 -6.22
C ALA A 257 -7.28 -6.26 -5.38
N LEU A 258 -8.37 -5.69 -5.89
CA LEU A 258 -9.73 -5.84 -5.39
C LEU A 258 -10.64 -6.26 -6.53
N GLY A 259 -11.65 -7.06 -6.24
CA GLY A 259 -12.75 -7.32 -7.17
C GLY A 259 -12.63 -8.63 -7.94
N GLY A 260 -13.40 -8.68 -9.02
CA GLY A 260 -13.79 -9.87 -9.78
C GLY A 260 -14.97 -9.50 -10.67
N GLY A 261 -15.85 -10.44 -11.01
CA GLY A 261 -16.97 -10.26 -11.95
C GLY A 261 -17.67 -8.87 -11.97
N HIS A 262 -18.77 -8.73 -11.23
CA HIS A 262 -19.50 -7.46 -11.08
C HIS A 262 -19.66 -7.17 -9.59
N TRP A 263 -19.39 -5.94 -9.18
CA TRP A 263 -19.44 -5.52 -7.77
C TRP A 263 -19.65 -4.01 -7.64
N ARG A 264 -19.83 -3.53 -6.42
CA ARG A 264 -19.85 -2.10 -6.07
C ARG A 264 -18.90 -1.84 -4.92
N TRP A 265 -18.41 -0.62 -4.78
CA TRP A 265 -17.59 -0.23 -3.63
C TRP A 265 -18.27 -0.51 -2.29
N SER A 266 -19.60 -0.34 -2.21
CA SER A 266 -20.39 -0.69 -1.02
C SER A 266 -20.27 -2.15 -0.58
N ASP A 267 -19.95 -3.08 -1.48
CA ASP A 267 -19.91 -4.51 -1.18
C ASP A 267 -18.77 -4.86 -0.22
N LEU A 268 -17.70 -4.05 -0.23
CA LEU A 268 -16.56 -4.19 0.69
C LEU A 268 -16.99 -3.98 2.15
N LEU A 269 -18.07 -3.25 2.40
CA LEU A 269 -18.60 -2.97 3.74
C LEU A 269 -19.41 -4.15 4.31
N PHE A 270 -19.98 -5.00 3.46
CA PHE A 270 -20.95 -6.03 3.86
C PHE A 270 -20.46 -7.47 3.67
N ALA A 271 -19.26 -7.66 3.15
CA ALA A 271 -18.64 -8.97 2.98
C ALA A 271 -18.67 -9.78 4.29
N LYS A 272 -18.80 -11.12 4.19
CA LYS A 272 -19.16 -12.00 5.30
C LYS A 272 -18.17 -11.94 6.47
N GLY A 273 -16.92 -11.56 6.20
CA GLY A 273 -15.92 -11.31 7.23
C GLY A 273 -16.13 -10.03 8.05
N ALA A 274 -17.06 -9.13 7.70
CA ALA A 274 -17.35 -7.85 8.38
C ALA A 274 -18.45 -8.00 9.43
N ARG A 275 -19.33 -8.97 9.21
CA ARG A 275 -20.30 -9.43 10.20
C ARG A 275 -19.59 -10.38 11.14
N ARG A 276 -18.91 -9.86 12.17
CA ARG A 276 -18.60 -10.68 13.35
C ARG A 276 -19.93 -11.26 13.86
N GLY A 277 -19.91 -12.56 14.13
CA GLY A 277 -21.08 -13.37 14.45
C GLY A 277 -22.03 -12.73 15.45
N GLY A 278 -23.31 -12.81 15.12
CA GLY A 278 -24.37 -12.95 16.13
C GLY A 278 -24.59 -14.43 16.36
#